data_AF-A0A9D4LDT8-F1
#
_entry.id   AF-A0A9D4LDT8-F1
#
_cell.length_a   1.000
_cell.length_b   1.000
_cell.length_c   1.000
_cell.angle_alpha   90.00
_cell.angle_beta   90.00
_cell.angle_gamma   90.00
#
_symmetry.space_group_name_H-M   'P 1'
#
loop_
_entity.id
_entity.type
_entity.pdbx_description
1 polymer ?
#
loop_
_entity_poly.entity_id
_entity_poly.type
_entity_poly.pdbx_seq_one_letter_code
_entity_poly.pdbx_strand_id
1 'polypeptide(L)'
;MAGQLLDKFMDQLESCIGTGPKIFTLLYKITRDGCNATTFHQKCDNQGPTVTVLYNQQGSVYGGYASASWHSNGGYIQDANSFLFQLKYSGSDTYKKYPVTTSANSLIANPSYGPIFGAGHDLHTFNGTITQTGGYFPLNGGIAFSTFNSQGQSAIQINNGSMHVTELEVYNVSDGQRNNSPLKPWRKNPEWNEKFLETLTEDIVSFKPSGELGLSNVRILMLGPVGTGKSSFYNTINSVFKGRISQRARCGNSTHSITTSYTPYVVKARSGASLNFRFCDTRGLEVTQGLDILECNYLLDGNIPDYYEFNPATPICPDNPGFVHHPRVSEKIHCVLFVIDAKTIGEIPAKLVEKMKSFQKIMNHKGIPQAVLLTKVDLDCQDVASKTSNVFMSKKIESAVDMVSGILGLPRNNILPVKNYENEMQLDDNISILALLAVRQLLYFAEDYIENLQDKMSARNVSSEKPDKRGNKDKRSDKE
;
A
#
# COMPACT_ATOMS: atom_id res chain seq x y z
N MET A 1 -8.47 9.30 9.79
CA MET A 1 -8.16 9.65 8.39
C MET A 1 -8.51 11.11 8.19
N ALA A 2 -7.53 11.97 7.95
CA ALA A 2 -7.72 13.41 7.93
C ALA A 2 -7.03 14.03 6.70
N GLY A 3 -7.86 14.58 5.80
CA GLY A 3 -7.50 15.54 4.75
C GLY A 3 -6.53 15.12 3.65
N GLN A 4 -7.07 14.86 2.46
CA GLN A 4 -6.42 15.26 1.22
C GLN A 4 -7.57 15.57 0.27
N LEU A 5 -7.62 16.79 -0.29
CA LEU A 5 -8.68 17.18 -1.21
C LEU A 5 -8.68 16.20 -2.40
N LEU A 6 -9.76 15.43 -2.55
CA LEU A 6 -9.88 14.44 -3.62
C LEU A 6 -9.92 15.14 -4.98
N ASP A 7 -9.34 14.53 -6.02
CA ASP A 7 -9.31 15.10 -7.37
C ASP A 7 -10.71 15.53 -7.84
N LYS A 8 -11.73 14.71 -7.58
CA LYS A 8 -13.14 15.02 -7.91
C LYS A 8 -13.67 16.32 -7.28
N PHE A 9 -13.21 16.65 -6.07
CA PHE A 9 -13.62 17.88 -5.37
C PHE A 9 -12.89 19.09 -5.92
N MET A 10 -11.63 18.86 -6.25
CA MET A 10 -10.73 19.79 -6.89
C MET A 10 -11.32 20.25 -8.24
N ASP A 11 -11.81 19.33 -9.08
CA ASP A 11 -12.47 19.64 -10.36
C ASP A 11 -13.78 20.46 -10.19
N GLN A 12 -14.55 20.15 -9.14
CA GLN A 12 -15.78 20.89 -8.82
C GLN A 12 -15.46 22.31 -8.35
N LEU A 13 -14.42 22.48 -7.54
CA LEU A 13 -13.95 23.80 -7.11
C LEU A 13 -13.40 24.60 -8.30
N GLU A 14 -12.67 23.99 -9.23
CA GLU A 14 -12.24 24.64 -10.46
C GLU A 14 -13.41 25.24 -11.23
N SER A 15 -14.48 24.46 -11.44
CA SER A 15 -15.68 24.93 -12.13
C SER A 15 -16.36 26.11 -11.43
N CYS A 16 -16.22 26.21 -10.10
CA CYS A 16 -16.80 27.27 -9.29
C CYS A 16 -15.96 28.55 -9.26
N ILE A 17 -14.63 28.44 -9.36
CA ILE A 17 -13.68 29.57 -9.21
C ILE A 17 -13.60 30.41 -10.48
N GLY A 18 -13.56 29.78 -11.66
CA GLY A 18 -13.48 30.51 -12.92
C GLY A 18 -13.14 29.64 -14.12
N THR A 19 -12.89 30.27 -15.25
CA THR A 19 -12.48 29.56 -16.47
C THR A 19 -11.01 29.18 -16.42
N GLY A 20 -10.69 28.03 -17.03
CA GLY A 20 -9.33 27.51 -17.12
C GLY A 20 -8.87 26.69 -15.90
N PRO A 21 -7.86 25.84 -16.08
CA PRO A 21 -7.35 24.95 -15.03
C PRO A 21 -6.77 25.73 -13.85
N LYS A 22 -6.83 25.14 -12.65
CA LYS A 22 -6.28 25.72 -11.42
C LYS A 22 -5.28 24.78 -10.76
N ILE A 23 -4.32 25.36 -10.06
CA ILE A 23 -3.41 24.62 -9.18
C ILE A 23 -3.81 24.88 -7.73
N PHE A 24 -3.97 23.83 -6.94
CA PHE A 24 -4.22 23.90 -5.52
C PHE A 24 -2.97 23.51 -4.75
N THR A 25 -2.36 24.46 -4.04
CA THR A 25 -1.14 24.23 -3.26
C THR A 25 -1.45 24.31 -1.79
N LEU A 26 -1.27 23.22 -1.04
CA LEU A 26 -1.60 23.15 0.38
C LEU A 26 -0.70 24.10 1.21
N LEU A 27 -1.30 25.13 1.80
CA LEU A 27 -0.61 26.09 2.66
C LEU A 27 -0.67 25.67 4.12
N TYR A 28 -1.88 25.36 4.60
CA TYR A 28 -2.17 25.14 6.01
C TYR A 28 -3.06 23.91 6.20
N LYS A 29 -2.75 23.09 7.20
CA LYS A 29 -3.51 21.88 7.55
C LYS A 29 -3.48 21.70 9.07
N ILE A 30 -4.63 21.73 9.73
CA ILE A 30 -4.67 21.81 11.21
C ILE A 30 -4.07 20.58 11.91
N THR A 31 -4.13 19.39 11.29
CA THR A 31 -3.46 18.19 11.85
C THR A 31 -1.95 18.18 11.68
N ARG A 32 -1.41 18.92 10.70
CA ARG A 32 0.03 19.04 10.43
C ARG A 32 0.65 20.23 11.16
N ASP A 33 -0.03 21.37 11.12
CA ASP A 33 0.50 22.67 11.53
C ASP A 33 -0.06 23.14 12.89
N GLY A 34 -1.02 22.40 13.47
CA GLY A 34 -1.75 22.79 14.67
C GLY A 34 -2.88 23.79 14.37
N CYS A 35 -4.05 23.63 15.02
CA CYS A 35 -5.20 24.51 14.85
C CYS A 35 -4.99 25.83 15.64
N ASN A 36 -4.35 26.81 15.02
CA ASN A 36 -3.89 28.05 15.65
C ASN A 36 -3.92 29.22 14.63
N ALA A 37 -4.51 30.35 15.05
CA ALA A 37 -4.71 31.52 14.21
C ALA A 37 -3.39 32.17 13.75
N THR A 38 -2.41 32.26 14.64
CA THR A 38 -1.07 32.76 14.32
C THR A 38 -0.41 31.91 13.24
N THR A 39 -0.48 30.58 13.35
CA THR A 39 0.08 29.67 12.34
C THR A 39 -0.63 29.78 10.99
N PHE A 40 -1.97 29.96 11.02
CA PHE A 40 -2.74 30.22 9.80
C PHE A 40 -2.23 31.49 9.10
N HIS A 41 -2.17 32.62 9.79
CA HIS A 41 -1.72 33.89 9.20
C HIS A 41 -0.26 33.82 8.72
N GLN A 42 0.64 33.16 9.46
CA GLN A 42 2.02 32.94 9.01
C GLN A 42 2.12 32.21 7.67
N LYS A 43 1.17 31.31 7.37
CA LYS A 43 1.19 30.45 6.18
C LYS A 43 0.30 30.96 5.04
N CYS A 44 -0.76 31.69 5.35
CA CYS A 44 -1.83 32.03 4.40
C CYS A 44 -1.91 33.52 4.05
N ASP A 45 -1.33 34.42 4.85
CA ASP A 45 -1.29 35.83 4.51
C ASP A 45 -0.45 36.08 3.26
N ASN A 46 -0.89 37.04 2.44
CA ASN A 46 -0.23 37.46 1.21
C ASN A 46 0.03 36.33 0.18
N GLN A 47 -0.65 35.19 0.29
CA GLN A 47 -0.51 34.08 -0.65
C GLN A 47 -1.40 34.23 -1.89
N GLY A 48 -2.27 35.25 -1.97
CA GLY A 48 -3.23 35.40 -3.06
C GLY A 48 -4.52 34.60 -2.82
N PRO A 49 -5.23 34.17 -3.88
CA PRO A 49 -6.48 33.44 -3.75
C PRO A 49 -6.33 32.14 -2.97
N THR A 50 -7.33 31.78 -2.16
CA THR A 50 -7.30 30.56 -1.36
C THR A 50 -8.64 29.84 -1.31
N VAL A 51 -8.58 28.52 -1.11
CA VAL A 51 -9.72 27.67 -0.76
C VAL A 51 -9.52 27.10 0.64
N THR A 52 -10.46 27.35 1.53
CA THR A 52 -10.55 26.72 2.86
C THR A 52 -11.55 25.57 2.80
N VAL A 53 -11.16 24.37 3.24
CA VAL A 53 -11.98 23.15 3.24
C VAL A 53 -12.06 22.58 4.64
N LEU A 54 -13.27 22.30 5.12
CA LEU A 54 -13.53 21.66 6.40
C LEU A 54 -14.10 20.26 6.18
N TYR A 55 -13.61 19.30 6.97
CA TYR A 55 -14.07 17.92 7.00
C TYR A 55 -14.60 17.61 8.39
N ASN A 56 -15.86 17.23 8.53
CA ASN A 56 -16.43 16.92 9.85
C ASN A 56 -16.73 15.43 10.06
N GLN A 57 -16.97 15.07 11.32
CA GLN A 57 -17.24 13.69 11.72
C GLN A 57 -18.54 13.12 11.13
N GLN A 58 -19.46 13.98 10.74
CA GLN A 58 -20.76 13.63 10.16
C GLN A 58 -20.68 13.46 8.63
N GLY A 59 -19.48 13.39 8.06
CA GLY A 59 -19.27 13.09 6.63
C GLY A 59 -19.59 14.26 5.69
N SER A 60 -19.64 15.49 6.21
CA SER A 60 -19.84 16.69 5.39
C SER A 60 -18.50 17.34 5.04
N VAL A 61 -18.42 17.88 3.83
CA VAL A 61 -17.25 18.61 3.32
C VAL A 61 -17.76 19.93 2.75
N TYR A 62 -17.29 21.03 3.33
CA TYR A 62 -17.78 22.39 3.06
C TYR A 62 -16.66 23.41 3.29
N GLY A 63 -16.85 24.65 2.88
CA GLY A 63 -15.80 25.64 3.00
C GLY A 63 -16.08 26.96 2.30
N GLY A 64 -15.02 27.72 2.06
CA GLY A 64 -15.07 29.02 1.41
C GLY A 64 -13.88 29.28 0.49
N TYR A 65 -14.14 30.00 -0.60
CA TYR A 65 -13.15 30.52 -1.52
C TYR A 65 -13.00 32.03 -1.31
N ALA A 66 -11.76 32.48 -1.18
CA ALA A 66 -11.35 33.88 -1.16
C ALA A 66 -10.52 34.14 -2.42
N SER A 67 -10.96 35.07 -3.26
CA SER A 67 -10.18 35.60 -4.38
C SER A 67 -9.20 36.69 -3.95
N ALA A 68 -9.54 37.42 -2.87
CA ALA A 68 -8.63 38.35 -2.23
C ALA A 68 -7.63 37.62 -1.33
N SER A 69 -6.43 38.16 -1.19
CA SER A 69 -5.44 37.62 -0.28
C SER A 69 -5.78 37.93 1.18
N TRP A 70 -5.56 36.97 2.07
CA TRP A 70 -5.60 37.20 3.51
C TRP A 70 -4.50 38.16 3.96
N HIS A 71 -4.78 38.86 5.05
CA HIS A 71 -3.85 39.66 5.82
C HIS A 71 -4.30 39.68 7.30
N SER A 72 -3.46 40.24 8.18
CA SER A 72 -3.63 40.20 9.64
C SER A 72 -3.56 41.58 10.31
N ASN A 73 -3.77 42.66 9.57
CA ASN A 73 -3.81 44.04 10.11
C ASN A 73 -5.17 44.43 10.74
N GLY A 74 -6.12 43.50 10.84
CA GLY A 74 -7.47 43.74 11.34
C GLY A 74 -8.44 44.27 10.28
N GLY A 75 -9.74 44.28 10.63
CA GLY A 75 -10.80 44.80 9.76
C GLY A 75 -11.36 43.78 8.75
N TYR A 76 -12.04 44.29 7.74
CA TYR A 76 -12.71 43.52 6.70
C TYR A 76 -11.90 43.54 5.39
N ILE A 77 -12.00 42.46 4.62
CA ILE A 77 -11.48 42.38 3.26
C ILE A 77 -12.66 42.43 2.30
N GLN A 78 -12.58 43.32 1.31
CA GLN A 78 -13.52 43.36 0.22
C GLN A 78 -13.17 42.29 -0.81
N ASP A 79 -14.09 41.36 -1.07
CA ASP A 79 -13.91 40.31 -2.06
C ASP A 79 -15.23 40.00 -2.78
N ALA A 80 -15.37 40.50 -4.00
CA ALA A 80 -16.56 40.35 -4.84
C ALA A 80 -16.69 38.98 -5.51
N ASN A 81 -15.62 38.17 -5.53
CA ASN A 81 -15.63 36.83 -6.13
C ASN A 81 -15.58 35.72 -5.09
N SER A 82 -15.61 36.07 -3.80
CA SER A 82 -15.73 35.10 -2.71
C SER A 82 -17.03 34.32 -2.78
N PHE A 83 -16.99 33.06 -2.35
CA PHE A 83 -18.19 32.23 -2.20
C PHE A 83 -17.97 31.15 -1.14
N LEU A 84 -19.05 30.72 -0.50
CA LEU A 84 -19.05 29.47 0.27
C LEU A 84 -19.42 28.30 -0.63
N PHE A 85 -19.06 27.09 -0.24
CA PHE A 85 -19.41 25.89 -0.97
C PHE A 85 -19.71 24.70 -0.06
N GLN A 86 -20.45 23.74 -0.61
CA GLN A 86 -20.65 22.41 -0.08
C GLN A 86 -20.24 21.39 -1.16
N LEU A 87 -19.49 20.37 -0.77
CA LEU A 87 -19.03 19.27 -1.65
C LEU A 87 -19.65 17.93 -1.23
N LYS A 88 -19.89 17.74 0.07
CA LYS A 88 -20.57 16.58 0.64
C LYS A 88 -21.48 16.96 1.79
N TYR A 89 -22.57 16.20 1.93
CA TYR A 89 -23.50 16.26 3.06
C TYR A 89 -23.83 14.84 3.51
N SER A 90 -23.61 14.56 4.79
CA SER A 90 -23.92 13.25 5.39
C SER A 90 -23.31 12.05 4.61
N GLY A 91 -22.11 12.22 4.07
CA GLY A 91 -21.39 11.19 3.29
C GLY A 91 -21.69 11.18 1.79
N SER A 92 -22.77 11.83 1.35
CA SER A 92 -23.18 11.90 -0.06
C SER A 92 -22.62 13.13 -0.76
N ASP A 93 -22.19 12.99 -2.01
CA ASP A 93 -21.74 14.12 -2.83
C ASP A 93 -22.91 15.09 -3.09
N THR A 94 -22.73 16.36 -2.75
CA THR A 94 -23.72 17.42 -2.99
C THR A 94 -22.99 18.73 -3.23
N TYR A 95 -22.82 19.04 -4.52
CA TYR A 95 -22.08 20.22 -4.95
C TYR A 95 -23.01 21.44 -4.95
N LYS A 96 -22.72 22.41 -4.09
CA LYS A 96 -23.44 23.70 -4.02
C LYS A 96 -22.47 24.86 -3.86
N LYS A 97 -22.79 25.98 -4.50
CA LYS A 97 -22.05 27.25 -4.43
C LYS A 97 -22.99 28.33 -3.89
N TYR A 98 -22.52 29.05 -2.87
CA TYR A 98 -23.22 30.15 -2.21
C TYR A 98 -22.44 31.45 -2.47
N PRO A 99 -22.79 32.21 -3.52
CA PRO A 99 -22.04 33.41 -3.88
C PRO A 99 -22.24 34.54 -2.86
N VAL A 100 -21.24 35.40 -2.73
CA VAL A 100 -21.33 36.63 -1.94
C VAL A 100 -22.43 37.55 -2.49
N THR A 101 -23.23 38.15 -1.61
CA THR A 101 -24.25 39.15 -1.98
C THR A 101 -23.76 40.58 -1.77
N THR A 102 -22.89 40.79 -0.78
CA THR A 102 -22.30 42.09 -0.46
C THR A 102 -20.78 41.94 -0.29
N SER A 103 -20.02 42.55 -1.20
CA SER A 103 -18.58 42.32 -1.29
C SER A 103 -17.76 43.11 -0.27
N ALA A 104 -18.27 44.23 0.27
CA ALA A 104 -17.50 45.16 1.09
C ALA A 104 -16.90 44.53 2.36
N ASN A 105 -17.60 43.56 2.97
CA ASN A 105 -17.20 42.93 4.22
C ASN A 105 -17.23 41.39 4.13
N SER A 106 -16.79 40.83 3.01
CA SER A 106 -16.96 39.40 2.71
C SER A 106 -15.93 38.48 3.36
N LEU A 107 -14.81 39.01 3.88
CA LEU A 107 -13.85 38.27 4.72
C LEU A 107 -13.43 39.12 5.93
N ILE A 108 -12.90 38.48 6.98
CA ILE A 108 -12.37 39.16 8.19
C ILE A 108 -10.89 38.85 8.38
N ALA A 109 -10.07 39.89 8.52
CA ALA A 109 -8.61 39.86 8.55
C ALA A 109 -8.02 40.03 9.96
N ASN A 110 -8.65 39.43 10.97
CA ASN A 110 -8.23 39.61 12.36
C ASN A 110 -7.13 38.59 12.73
N PRO A 111 -5.98 39.03 13.26
CA PRO A 111 -4.84 38.14 13.59
C PRO A 111 -5.15 37.05 14.62
N SER A 112 -6.23 37.20 15.39
CA SER A 112 -6.67 36.24 16.41
C SER A 112 -7.61 35.17 15.88
N TYR A 113 -8.00 35.24 14.60
CA TYR A 113 -8.95 34.34 13.97
C TYR A 113 -8.28 33.47 12.90
N GLY A 114 -8.82 32.27 12.70
CA GLY A 114 -8.59 31.51 11.48
C GLY A 114 -9.35 32.15 10.30
N PRO A 115 -9.51 31.41 9.18
CA PRO A 115 -10.33 31.89 8.07
C PRO A 115 -11.76 32.25 8.52
N ILE A 116 -12.22 33.46 8.18
CA ILE A 116 -13.61 33.87 8.38
C ILE A 116 -14.16 34.49 7.10
N PHE A 117 -15.31 33.97 6.68
CA PHE A 117 -16.09 34.49 5.56
C PHE A 117 -17.37 35.13 6.08
N GLY A 118 -17.62 36.36 5.64
CA GLY A 118 -18.86 37.10 5.87
C GLY A 118 -18.81 37.93 7.17
N ALA A 119 -19.35 39.15 7.09
CA ALA A 119 -19.38 40.10 8.20
C ALA A 119 -20.16 39.57 9.41
N GLY A 120 -21.21 38.78 9.16
CA GLY A 120 -22.02 38.11 10.18
C GLY A 120 -21.52 36.73 10.57
N HIS A 121 -20.23 36.43 10.35
CA HIS A 121 -19.64 35.12 10.65
C HIS A 121 -20.30 33.98 9.88
N ASP A 122 -20.57 34.20 8.59
CA ASP A 122 -21.27 33.24 7.73
C ASP A 122 -20.56 31.87 7.69
N LEU A 123 -19.23 31.89 7.61
CA LEU A 123 -18.39 30.76 8.01
C LEU A 123 -17.28 31.28 8.91
N HIS A 124 -17.47 31.14 10.22
CA HIS A 124 -16.46 31.38 11.22
C HIS A 124 -15.85 30.04 11.64
N THR A 125 -14.56 29.87 11.36
CA THR A 125 -13.85 28.63 11.65
C THR A 125 -13.49 28.55 13.14
N PHE A 126 -12.41 29.23 13.55
CA PHE A 126 -11.94 29.22 14.94
C PHE A 126 -11.26 30.54 15.33
N ASN A 127 -11.12 30.76 16.62
CA ASN A 127 -10.28 31.81 17.19
C ASN A 127 -9.19 31.23 18.11
N GLY A 128 -8.07 31.94 18.21
CA GLY A 128 -6.94 31.54 19.05
C GLY A 128 -6.37 30.18 18.67
N THR A 129 -6.24 29.28 19.66
CA THR A 129 -5.71 27.92 19.50
C THR A 129 -6.75 26.90 19.93
N ILE A 130 -7.01 25.89 19.09
CA ILE A 130 -7.90 24.76 19.38
C ILE A 130 -7.06 23.51 19.59
N THR A 131 -7.30 22.81 20.69
CA THR A 131 -6.64 21.54 20.99
C THR A 131 -7.52 20.39 20.49
N GLN A 132 -6.90 19.43 19.81
CA GLN A 132 -7.60 18.22 19.37
C GLN A 132 -8.09 17.43 20.58
N THR A 133 -9.34 17.00 20.56
CA THR A 133 -9.95 16.16 21.61
C THR A 133 -10.72 15.03 20.96
N GLY A 134 -10.52 13.79 21.43
CA GLY A 134 -11.31 12.65 20.94
C GLY A 134 -11.22 12.41 19.43
N GLY A 135 -10.09 12.76 18.79
CA GLY A 135 -9.87 12.57 17.35
C GLY A 135 -10.45 13.67 16.45
N TYR A 136 -10.97 14.76 16.99
CA TYR A 136 -11.47 15.92 16.24
C TYR A 136 -11.01 17.25 16.87
N PHE A 137 -11.18 18.34 16.13
CA PHE A 137 -10.98 19.71 16.60
C PHE A 137 -12.35 20.35 16.83
N PRO A 138 -12.70 20.69 18.09
CA PRO A 138 -13.94 21.40 18.38
C PRO A 138 -13.78 22.87 18.01
N LEU A 139 -13.98 23.20 16.74
CA LEU A 139 -13.87 24.59 16.30
C LEU A 139 -14.92 25.43 17.05
N ASN A 140 -14.49 26.58 17.57
CA ASN A 140 -15.31 27.46 18.41
C ASN A 140 -16.01 28.59 17.63
N GLY A 141 -16.13 28.42 16.31
CA GLY A 141 -16.93 29.26 15.43
C GLY A 141 -18.29 28.65 15.09
N GLY A 142 -18.84 29.03 13.94
CA GLY A 142 -20.17 28.61 13.49
C GLY A 142 -20.45 28.98 12.04
N ILE A 143 -21.65 28.60 11.59
CA ILE A 143 -22.17 28.95 10.26
C ILE A 143 -23.42 29.80 10.45
N ALA A 144 -23.46 30.92 9.73
CA ALA A 144 -24.60 31.82 9.63
C ALA A 144 -24.78 32.25 8.18
N PHE A 145 -25.83 33.02 7.89
CA PHE A 145 -26.02 33.60 6.57
C PHE A 145 -26.47 35.05 6.68
N SER A 146 -25.60 35.95 6.25
CA SER A 146 -25.83 37.40 6.22
C SER A 146 -25.19 38.05 4.99
N THR A 147 -24.01 37.57 4.60
CA THR A 147 -23.16 38.14 3.55
C THR A 147 -23.13 37.27 2.28
N PHE A 148 -23.45 35.98 2.40
CA PHE A 148 -23.54 35.04 1.29
C PHE A 148 -24.99 34.60 1.05
N ASN A 149 -25.34 34.34 -0.21
CA ASN A 149 -26.67 33.86 -0.57
C ASN A 149 -26.83 32.39 -0.15
N SER A 150 -27.59 32.15 0.91
CA SER A 150 -27.84 30.80 1.45
C SER A 150 -28.64 29.90 0.53
N GLN A 151 -29.31 30.45 -0.50
CA GLN A 151 -30.24 29.72 -1.36
C GLN A 151 -31.31 28.95 -0.54
N GLY A 152 -31.73 29.53 0.58
CA GLY A 152 -32.71 28.91 1.50
C GLY A 152 -32.15 27.78 2.36
N GLN A 153 -30.83 27.56 2.38
CA GLN A 153 -30.20 26.57 3.26
C GLN A 153 -29.95 27.13 4.66
N SER A 154 -30.11 26.28 5.67
CA SER A 154 -29.71 26.54 7.05
C SER A 154 -28.29 26.03 7.34
N ALA A 155 -27.69 26.46 8.45
CA ALA A 155 -26.38 25.98 8.90
C ALA A 155 -26.31 24.45 9.00
N ILE A 156 -27.36 23.82 9.55
CA ILE A 156 -27.47 22.36 9.70
C ILE A 156 -27.40 21.66 8.34
N GLN A 157 -28.00 22.22 7.29
CA GLN A 157 -27.97 21.65 5.94
C GLN A 157 -26.58 21.75 5.27
N ILE A 158 -25.61 22.42 5.90
CA ILE A 158 -24.25 22.58 5.39
C ILE A 158 -23.27 21.72 6.19
N ASN A 159 -23.21 21.94 7.50
CA ASN A 159 -22.27 21.25 8.38
C ASN A 159 -22.88 20.03 9.10
N ASN A 160 -24.10 19.61 8.74
CA ASN A 160 -24.79 18.50 9.39
C ASN A 160 -24.81 18.65 10.94
N GLY A 161 -25.02 19.88 11.40
CA GLY A 161 -25.16 20.24 12.81
C GLY A 161 -23.87 20.21 13.64
N SER A 162 -22.67 20.18 13.02
CA SER A 162 -21.43 20.08 13.79
C SER A 162 -20.26 20.88 13.23
N MET A 163 -19.59 21.61 14.14
CA MET A 163 -18.29 22.25 13.95
C MET A 163 -17.12 21.39 14.46
N HIS A 164 -17.37 20.12 14.78
CA HIS A 164 -16.31 19.17 15.15
C HIS A 164 -15.65 18.63 13.87
N VAL A 165 -14.51 19.22 13.52
CA VAL A 165 -13.81 18.87 12.29
C VAL A 165 -12.73 17.83 12.55
N THR A 166 -12.60 16.86 11.66
CA THR A 166 -11.44 15.97 11.62
C THR A 166 -10.27 16.62 10.90
N GLU A 167 -10.54 17.61 10.04
CA GLU A 167 -9.53 18.39 9.32
C GLU A 167 -10.07 19.75 8.87
N LEU A 168 -9.17 20.74 8.79
CA LEU A 168 -9.32 21.98 8.04
C LEU A 168 -8.05 22.20 7.21
N GLU A 169 -8.23 22.39 5.91
CA GLU A 169 -7.15 22.62 4.95
C GLU A 169 -7.32 23.96 4.26
N VAL A 170 -6.23 24.68 4.02
CA VAL A 170 -6.22 25.90 3.20
C VAL A 170 -5.23 25.71 2.06
N TYR A 171 -5.72 25.88 0.84
CA TYR A 171 -4.95 25.79 -0.39
C TYR A 171 -4.82 27.17 -1.02
N ASN A 172 -3.63 27.54 -1.48
CA ASN A 172 -3.48 28.60 -2.48
C ASN A 172 -4.08 28.13 -3.81
N VAL A 173 -4.71 29.05 -4.54
CA VAL A 173 -5.20 28.84 -5.90
C VAL A 173 -4.47 29.77 -6.86
N SER A 174 -3.83 29.19 -7.87
CA SER A 174 -3.19 29.93 -8.95
C SER A 174 -3.69 29.46 -10.31
N ASP A 175 -3.75 30.39 -11.26
CA ASP A 175 -3.97 30.05 -12.67
C ASP A 175 -2.77 29.27 -13.20
N GLY A 176 -3.09 28.19 -13.90
CA GLY A 176 -2.09 27.32 -14.47
C GLY A 176 -2.73 25.99 -14.78
N GLN A 177 -2.23 25.33 -15.81
CA GLN A 177 -2.41 23.89 -15.87
C GLN A 177 -1.93 23.39 -14.49
N ARG A 178 -2.73 22.58 -13.77
CA ARG A 178 -2.09 21.59 -12.88
C ARG A 178 -0.93 21.06 -13.69
N ASN A 179 0.21 20.83 -13.08
CA ASN A 179 1.13 19.89 -13.69
C ASN A 179 0.38 18.54 -13.72
N ASN A 180 -0.52 18.39 -14.69
CA ASN A 180 -0.93 17.19 -15.36
C ASN A 180 0.34 16.74 -16.10
N SER A 181 1.42 16.51 -15.36
CA SER A 181 1.99 15.18 -15.46
C SER A 181 0.79 14.28 -15.16
N PRO A 182 0.17 13.63 -16.16
CA PRO A 182 -0.91 12.69 -15.90
C PRO A 182 -0.43 11.83 -14.73
N LEU A 183 -1.21 11.78 -13.63
CA LEU A 183 -0.82 11.14 -12.35
C LEU A 183 0.18 10.05 -12.65
N LYS A 184 1.48 10.35 -12.52
CA LYS A 184 2.47 9.46 -13.10
C LYS A 184 2.40 8.22 -12.25
N PRO A 185 2.07 7.06 -12.83
CA PRO A 185 1.88 5.88 -12.03
C PRO A 185 3.20 5.63 -11.30
N TRP A 186 3.14 5.46 -9.99
CA TRP A 186 4.34 5.34 -9.15
C TRP A 186 5.12 4.05 -9.46
N ARG A 187 4.50 3.14 -10.20
CA ARG A 187 5.09 2.01 -10.91
C ARG A 187 4.52 1.97 -12.32
N LYS A 188 5.27 1.45 -13.31
CA LYS A 188 4.76 1.31 -14.69
C LYS A 188 3.39 0.62 -14.69
N ASN A 189 2.37 1.33 -15.20
CA ASN A 189 1.02 0.79 -15.27
C ASN A 189 0.96 -0.28 -16.38
N PRO A 190 0.45 -1.49 -16.10
CA PRO A 190 0.22 -2.48 -17.13
C PRO A 190 -0.98 -2.09 -17.99
N GLU A 191 -1.19 -2.84 -19.07
CA GLU A 191 -2.48 -2.85 -19.75
C GLU A 191 -3.50 -3.58 -18.89
N TRP A 192 -4.71 -3.03 -18.78
CA TRP A 192 -5.80 -3.57 -17.97
C TRP A 192 -6.93 -4.06 -18.89
N ASN A 193 -6.63 -5.08 -19.69
CA ASN A 193 -7.55 -5.65 -20.68
C ASN A 193 -7.38 -7.19 -20.78
N GLU A 194 -8.38 -7.85 -21.36
CA GLU A 194 -8.44 -9.31 -21.54
C GLU A 194 -7.23 -9.85 -22.32
N LYS A 195 -6.84 -9.19 -23.41
CA LYS A 195 -5.68 -9.60 -24.22
C LYS A 195 -4.37 -9.64 -23.43
N PHE A 196 -4.15 -8.65 -22.56
CA PHE A 196 -2.99 -8.62 -21.68
C PHE A 196 -3.08 -9.72 -20.61
N LEU A 197 -4.27 -9.99 -20.07
CA LEU A 197 -4.49 -11.10 -19.15
C LEU A 197 -4.17 -12.46 -19.81
N GLU A 198 -4.60 -12.68 -21.05
CA GLU A 198 -4.28 -13.88 -21.83
C GLU A 198 -2.77 -14.02 -22.02
N THR A 199 -2.11 -12.96 -22.50
CA THR A 199 -0.64 -12.93 -22.70
C THR A 199 0.09 -13.26 -21.39
N LEU A 200 -0.29 -12.61 -20.29
CA LEU A 200 0.32 -12.82 -18.98
C LEU A 200 0.07 -14.23 -18.44
N THR A 201 -1.10 -14.81 -18.74
CA THR A 201 -1.41 -16.19 -18.40
C THR A 201 -0.50 -17.14 -19.18
N GLU A 202 -0.35 -16.94 -20.49
CA GLU A 202 0.51 -17.74 -21.36
C GLU A 202 1.99 -17.66 -20.95
N ASP A 203 2.49 -16.47 -20.60
CA ASP A 203 3.84 -16.27 -20.04
C ASP A 203 4.07 -17.17 -18.81
N ILE A 204 3.10 -17.23 -17.89
CA ILE A 204 3.21 -18.01 -16.66
C ILE A 204 3.03 -19.51 -16.93
N VAL A 205 2.15 -19.90 -17.86
CA VAL A 205 1.97 -21.31 -18.25
C VAL A 205 3.20 -21.86 -18.97
N SER A 206 3.86 -21.03 -19.79
CA SER A 206 5.04 -21.41 -20.57
C SER A 206 6.33 -21.44 -19.76
N PHE A 207 6.34 -20.85 -18.55
CA PHE A 207 7.49 -20.84 -17.66
C PHE A 207 8.04 -22.26 -17.40
N LYS A 208 9.36 -22.40 -17.58
CA LYS A 208 10.11 -23.61 -17.25
C LYS A 208 11.38 -23.17 -16.52
N PRO A 209 11.64 -23.71 -15.30
CA PRO A 209 12.90 -23.49 -14.61
C PRO A 209 14.06 -23.88 -15.54
N SER A 210 14.97 -22.95 -15.81
CA SER A 210 16.02 -23.18 -16.79
C SER A 210 17.21 -23.96 -16.23
N GLY A 211 17.96 -24.57 -17.15
CA GLY A 211 19.29 -25.13 -16.95
C GLY A 211 19.37 -26.56 -16.43
N GLU A 212 20.61 -27.00 -16.20
CA GLU A 212 21.00 -28.42 -16.09
C GLU A 212 20.60 -29.10 -14.77
N LEU A 213 19.98 -28.36 -13.84
CA LEU A 213 19.57 -28.88 -12.53
C LEU A 213 18.35 -29.81 -12.59
N GLY A 214 17.72 -29.97 -13.75
CA GLY A 214 16.60 -30.91 -13.95
C GLY A 214 15.37 -30.57 -13.11
N LEU A 215 15.16 -29.30 -12.79
CA LEU A 215 14.04 -28.85 -11.97
C LEU A 215 12.73 -28.88 -12.75
N SER A 216 11.74 -29.63 -12.25
CA SER A 216 10.40 -29.65 -12.83
C SER A 216 9.52 -28.50 -12.34
N ASN A 217 9.86 -27.88 -11.21
CA ASN A 217 9.14 -26.75 -10.64
C ASN A 217 9.98 -25.96 -9.64
N VAL A 218 9.64 -24.69 -9.45
CA VAL A 218 10.16 -23.85 -8.36
C VAL A 218 9.22 -23.85 -7.15
N ARG A 219 9.79 -23.72 -5.94
CA ARG A 219 9.04 -23.61 -4.68
C ARG A 219 9.14 -22.19 -4.12
N ILE A 220 8.00 -21.53 -3.96
CA ILE A 220 7.86 -20.19 -3.38
C ILE A 220 7.28 -20.33 -1.97
N LEU A 221 8.06 -20.02 -0.94
CA LEU A 221 7.63 -20.11 0.46
C LEU A 221 6.88 -18.84 0.88
N MET A 222 5.66 -18.97 1.40
CA MET A 222 4.88 -17.85 1.90
C MET A 222 5.00 -17.76 3.42
N LEU A 223 5.54 -16.64 3.93
CA LEU A 223 5.70 -16.39 5.36
C LEU A 223 4.97 -15.12 5.75
N GLY A 224 4.32 -15.09 6.92
CA GLY A 224 3.66 -13.87 7.39
C GLY A 224 2.69 -14.12 8.53
N PRO A 225 2.24 -13.06 9.22
CA PRO A 225 1.32 -13.18 10.35
C PRO A 225 0.02 -13.94 10.02
N VAL A 226 -0.70 -14.38 11.05
CA VAL A 226 -2.04 -14.96 10.89
C VAL A 226 -2.98 -13.91 10.27
N GLY A 227 -3.86 -14.34 9.35
CA GLY A 227 -4.85 -13.44 8.73
C GLY A 227 -4.33 -12.47 7.67
N THR A 228 -3.04 -12.52 7.28
CA THR A 228 -2.50 -11.63 6.23
C THR A 228 -2.82 -12.07 4.81
N GLY A 229 -3.46 -13.23 4.61
CA GLY A 229 -3.94 -13.67 3.30
C GLY A 229 -3.00 -14.57 2.49
N LYS A 230 -2.11 -15.33 3.14
CA LYS A 230 -1.23 -16.34 2.49
C LYS A 230 -2.05 -17.36 1.67
N SER A 231 -2.93 -18.10 2.35
CA SER A 231 -3.80 -19.12 1.72
C SER A 231 -4.79 -18.50 0.72
N SER A 232 -5.26 -17.28 1.01
CA SER A 232 -6.15 -16.51 0.12
C SER A 232 -5.45 -16.12 -1.20
N PHE A 233 -4.17 -15.80 -1.15
CA PHE A 233 -3.39 -15.53 -2.36
C PHE A 233 -3.25 -16.78 -3.24
N TYR A 234 -2.95 -17.94 -2.65
CA TYR A 234 -2.98 -19.20 -3.38
C TYR A 234 -4.35 -19.45 -4.04
N ASN A 235 -5.44 -19.29 -3.28
CA ASN A 235 -6.79 -19.46 -3.81
C ASN A 235 -7.08 -18.48 -4.95
N THR A 236 -6.58 -17.24 -4.87
CA THR A 236 -6.69 -16.24 -5.93
C THR A 236 -6.02 -16.74 -7.21
N ILE A 237 -4.75 -17.13 -7.15
CA ILE A 237 -4.02 -17.65 -8.31
C ILE A 237 -4.69 -18.90 -8.88
N ASN A 238 -5.04 -19.85 -8.01
CA ASN A 238 -5.70 -21.07 -8.43
C ASN A 238 -7.11 -20.81 -9.02
N SER A 239 -7.79 -19.73 -8.64
CA SER A 239 -9.07 -19.34 -9.25
C SER A 239 -8.89 -18.84 -10.68
N VAL A 240 -7.86 -18.01 -10.94
CA VAL A 240 -7.52 -17.52 -12.28
C VAL A 240 -7.28 -18.68 -13.24
N PHE A 241 -6.39 -19.61 -12.88
CA PHE A 241 -6.06 -20.76 -13.73
C PHE A 241 -7.19 -21.78 -13.88
N LYS A 242 -8.14 -21.85 -12.92
CA LYS A 242 -9.34 -22.68 -13.06
C LYS A 242 -10.47 -22.03 -13.87
N GLY A 243 -10.42 -20.71 -14.09
CA GLY A 243 -11.51 -19.98 -14.72
C GLY A 243 -12.75 -19.80 -13.81
N ARG A 244 -12.62 -20.03 -12.50
CA ARG A 244 -13.71 -19.85 -11.52
C ARG A 244 -13.16 -19.66 -10.12
N ILE A 245 -13.93 -18.99 -9.26
CA ILE A 245 -13.60 -18.85 -7.83
C ILE A 245 -13.43 -20.24 -7.18
N SER A 246 -12.33 -20.42 -6.45
CA SER A 246 -11.92 -21.69 -5.85
C SER A 246 -11.37 -21.49 -4.44
N GLN A 247 -11.82 -22.34 -3.51
CA GLN A 247 -11.40 -22.35 -2.10
C GLN A 247 -10.69 -23.67 -1.77
N ARG A 248 -9.48 -23.88 -2.32
CA ARG A 248 -8.77 -25.16 -2.15
C ARG A 248 -7.87 -25.17 -0.92
N ALA A 249 -7.18 -24.06 -0.64
CA ALA A 249 -6.55 -23.85 0.66
C ALA A 249 -7.61 -23.37 1.65
N ARG A 250 -7.53 -23.82 2.90
CA ARG A 250 -8.42 -23.36 3.97
C ARG A 250 -8.03 -21.93 4.34
N CYS A 251 -8.97 -20.99 4.24
CA CYS A 251 -8.79 -19.59 4.64
C CYS A 251 -10.01 -19.13 5.47
N GLY A 252 -9.81 -18.18 6.39
CA GLY A 252 -10.85 -17.66 7.27
C GLY A 252 -10.28 -16.68 8.30
N ASN A 253 -11.18 -15.94 8.96
CA ASN A 253 -10.85 -14.99 10.01
C ASN A 253 -10.91 -15.70 11.37
N SER A 254 -9.79 -16.22 11.84
CA SER A 254 -9.64 -16.77 13.19
C SER A 254 -8.47 -16.09 13.92
N THR A 255 -8.56 -16.04 15.25
CA THR A 255 -7.51 -15.51 16.13
C THR A 255 -6.24 -16.37 16.11
N HIS A 256 -6.37 -17.66 15.82
CA HIS A 256 -5.26 -18.61 15.68
C HIS A 256 -5.07 -19.06 14.23
N SER A 257 -3.88 -19.53 13.88
CA SER A 257 -3.59 -20.01 12.51
C SER A 257 -4.47 -21.20 12.12
N ILE A 258 -5.23 -21.07 11.04
CA ILE A 258 -6.03 -22.17 10.44
C ILE A 258 -5.10 -23.20 9.78
N THR A 259 -4.05 -22.72 9.12
CA THR A 259 -3.02 -23.58 8.53
C THR A 259 -2.09 -24.05 9.64
N THR A 260 -2.06 -25.36 9.89
CA THR A 260 -1.18 -26.00 10.89
C THR A 260 -0.01 -26.77 10.27
N SER A 261 -0.02 -26.97 8.95
CA SER A 261 0.97 -27.77 8.22
C SER A 261 1.73 -26.97 7.16
N TYR A 262 2.94 -27.44 6.82
CA TYR A 262 3.70 -27.01 5.64
C TYR A 262 3.07 -27.65 4.39
N THR A 263 2.36 -26.87 3.58
CA THR A 263 1.58 -27.40 2.44
C THR A 263 2.04 -26.79 1.12
N PRO A 264 2.76 -27.55 0.28
CA PRO A 264 3.06 -27.16 -1.10
C PRO A 264 1.86 -27.37 -2.01
N TYR A 265 1.25 -26.28 -2.45
CA TYR A 265 0.12 -26.33 -3.37
C TYR A 265 0.55 -26.30 -4.84
N VAL A 266 0.06 -27.28 -5.60
CA VAL A 266 0.17 -27.32 -7.06
C VAL A 266 -0.92 -26.46 -7.68
N VAL A 267 -0.52 -25.60 -8.63
CA VAL A 267 -1.42 -24.88 -9.53
C VAL A 267 -1.52 -25.66 -10.84
N LYS A 268 -2.73 -25.79 -11.39
CA LYS A 268 -2.98 -26.46 -12.66
C LYS A 268 -3.57 -25.47 -13.65
N ALA A 269 -3.09 -25.52 -14.90
CA ALA A 269 -3.69 -24.81 -16.02
C ALA A 269 -5.11 -25.35 -16.33
N ARG A 270 -5.86 -24.63 -17.16
CA ARG A 270 -7.18 -25.08 -17.66
C ARG A 270 -7.11 -26.42 -18.39
N SER A 271 -5.99 -26.72 -19.04
CA SER A 271 -5.73 -28.01 -19.69
C SER A 271 -5.56 -29.19 -18.71
N GLY A 272 -5.47 -28.92 -17.41
CA GLY A 272 -5.17 -29.91 -16.37
C GLY A 272 -3.67 -30.14 -16.13
N ALA A 273 -2.81 -29.59 -16.98
CA ALA A 273 -1.36 -29.64 -16.80
C ALA A 273 -0.93 -28.90 -15.53
N SER A 274 0.03 -29.46 -14.80
CA SER A 274 0.59 -28.79 -13.62
C SER A 274 1.54 -27.69 -14.08
N LEU A 275 1.46 -26.52 -13.43
CA LEU A 275 2.41 -25.44 -13.67
C LEU A 275 3.73 -25.73 -12.97
N ASN A 276 4.81 -25.15 -13.48
CA ASN A 276 6.17 -25.41 -13.00
C ASN A 276 6.54 -24.53 -11.79
N PHE A 277 5.57 -24.24 -10.92
CA PHE A 277 5.80 -23.59 -9.64
C PHE A 277 4.79 -24.06 -8.59
N ARG A 278 5.18 -23.91 -7.32
CA ARG A 278 4.36 -24.26 -6.16
C ARG A 278 4.40 -23.15 -5.13
N PHE A 279 3.24 -22.81 -4.58
CA PHE A 279 3.16 -21.99 -3.38
C PHE A 279 3.22 -22.89 -2.16
N CYS A 280 4.21 -22.69 -1.31
CA CYS A 280 4.38 -23.43 -0.08
C CYS A 280 3.80 -22.59 1.05
N ASP A 281 2.59 -22.94 1.48
CA ASP A 281 1.89 -22.27 2.57
C ASP A 281 2.36 -22.82 3.92
N THR A 282 2.41 -21.96 4.93
CA THR A 282 2.82 -22.31 6.29
C THR A 282 1.84 -21.77 7.31
N ARG A 283 1.95 -22.28 8.54
CA ARG A 283 1.34 -21.64 9.71
C ARG A 283 1.73 -20.15 9.77
N GLY A 284 0.80 -19.32 10.22
CA GLY A 284 1.07 -17.90 10.44
C GLY A 284 2.15 -17.65 11.50
N LEU A 285 2.92 -16.59 11.29
CA LEU A 285 3.95 -16.15 12.23
C LEU A 285 3.30 -15.41 13.41
N GLU A 286 3.70 -15.78 14.63
CA GLU A 286 3.30 -15.11 15.86
C GLU A 286 4.56 -14.73 16.66
N VAL A 287 4.41 -13.85 17.66
CA VAL A 287 5.55 -13.35 18.46
C VAL A 287 6.19 -14.47 19.27
N THR A 288 5.37 -15.29 19.94
CA THR A 288 5.81 -16.37 20.83
C THR A 288 5.53 -17.77 20.29
N GLN A 289 4.80 -17.87 19.18
CA GLN A 289 4.42 -19.14 18.54
C GLN A 289 4.71 -19.11 17.03
N GLY A 290 4.54 -20.27 16.39
CA GLY A 290 4.84 -20.47 14.98
C GLY A 290 6.32 -20.72 14.71
N LEU A 291 6.69 -20.71 13.43
CA LEU A 291 8.03 -21.06 12.94
C LEU A 291 9.16 -20.38 13.70
N ASP A 292 10.13 -21.14 14.20
CA ASP A 292 11.38 -20.60 14.73
C ASP A 292 12.47 -20.45 13.65
N ILE A 293 13.64 -19.95 14.04
CA ILE A 293 14.79 -19.71 13.16
C ILE A 293 15.34 -21.02 12.58
N LEU A 294 15.39 -22.08 13.37
CA LEU A 294 15.94 -23.37 12.98
C LEU A 294 14.99 -24.09 12.03
N GLU A 295 13.70 -24.12 12.35
CA GLU A 295 12.65 -24.63 11.48
C GLU A 295 12.57 -23.85 10.16
N CYS A 296 12.74 -22.52 10.19
CA CYS A 296 12.84 -21.73 8.98
C CYS A 296 14.05 -22.16 8.14
N ASN A 297 15.22 -22.40 8.77
CA ASN A 297 16.37 -22.91 8.05
C ASN A 297 16.10 -24.29 7.41
N TYR A 298 15.48 -25.21 8.14
CA TYR A 298 15.10 -26.53 7.64
C TYR A 298 14.06 -26.46 6.50
N LEU A 299 13.10 -25.54 6.57
CA LEU A 299 12.17 -25.28 5.45
C LEU A 299 12.93 -24.83 4.20
N LEU A 300 13.80 -23.83 4.34
CA LEU A 300 14.55 -23.25 3.22
C LEU A 300 15.43 -24.31 2.53
N ASP A 301 16.05 -25.18 3.33
CA ASP A 301 16.91 -26.26 2.85
C ASP A 301 16.16 -27.48 2.33
N GLY A 302 14.83 -27.54 2.46
CA GLY A 302 14.01 -28.68 2.01
C GLY A 302 14.03 -29.88 2.95
N ASN A 303 14.49 -29.70 4.19
CA ASN A 303 14.59 -30.77 5.17
C ASN A 303 13.22 -31.17 5.78
N ILE A 304 12.23 -30.29 5.72
CA ILE A 304 10.87 -30.56 6.23
C ILE A 304 10.05 -31.23 5.12
N PRO A 305 9.45 -32.41 5.37
CA PRO A 305 8.66 -33.12 4.36
C PRO A 305 7.36 -32.39 4.03
N ASP A 306 6.88 -32.54 2.80
CA ASP A 306 5.59 -32.01 2.35
C ASP A 306 4.46 -32.49 3.29
N TYR A 307 3.53 -31.60 3.63
CA TYR A 307 2.41 -31.82 4.55
C TYR A 307 2.79 -32.08 6.02
N TYR A 308 4.04 -31.76 6.42
CA TYR A 308 4.44 -31.80 7.83
C TYR A 308 3.54 -30.92 8.69
N GLU A 309 3.00 -31.49 9.77
CA GLU A 309 2.20 -30.76 10.76
C GLU A 309 3.10 -30.23 11.88
N PHE A 310 3.11 -28.91 12.06
CA PHE A 310 3.96 -28.27 13.06
C PHE A 310 3.44 -28.55 14.47
N ASN A 311 4.32 -29.06 15.33
CA ASN A 311 4.03 -29.25 16.74
C ASN A 311 4.45 -27.99 17.54
N PRO A 312 3.52 -27.26 18.19
CA PRO A 312 3.86 -26.07 18.96
C PRO A 312 4.75 -26.32 20.19
N ALA A 313 4.80 -27.56 20.69
CA ALA A 313 5.55 -27.93 21.88
C ALA A 313 6.98 -28.40 21.57
N THR A 314 7.21 -28.98 20.38
CA THR A 314 8.50 -29.57 20.01
C THR A 314 8.82 -29.21 18.55
N PRO A 315 9.81 -28.34 18.30
CA PRO A 315 10.29 -28.05 16.96
C PRO A 315 10.82 -29.29 16.25
N ILE A 316 10.74 -29.32 14.92
CA ILE A 316 11.35 -30.42 14.16
C ILE A 316 12.88 -30.39 14.27
N CYS A 317 13.49 -31.56 14.41
CA CYS A 317 14.93 -31.78 14.43
C CYS A 317 15.31 -32.99 13.55
N PRO A 318 16.61 -33.19 13.27
CA PRO A 318 17.08 -34.31 12.44
C PRO A 318 16.73 -35.70 12.95
N ASP A 319 16.44 -35.86 14.24
CA ASP A 319 16.08 -37.15 14.85
C ASP A 319 14.58 -37.48 14.68
N ASN A 320 13.76 -36.53 14.22
CA ASN A 320 12.34 -36.78 14.00
C ASN A 320 12.10 -37.73 12.82
N PRO A 321 11.18 -38.71 12.95
CA PRO A 321 10.77 -39.55 11.82
C PRO A 321 10.27 -38.71 10.64
N GLY A 322 10.80 -38.98 9.45
CA GLY A 322 10.44 -38.28 8.22
C GLY A 322 11.24 -37.01 7.92
N PHE A 323 12.19 -36.63 8.77
CA PHE A 323 13.15 -35.56 8.46
C PHE A 323 13.98 -35.92 7.20
N VAL A 324 14.06 -35.01 6.24
CA VAL A 324 14.78 -35.23 5.00
C VAL A 324 16.24 -34.82 5.18
N HIS A 325 17.14 -35.77 5.39
CA HIS A 325 18.57 -35.47 5.65
C HIS A 325 19.33 -34.91 4.43
N HIS A 326 18.99 -35.38 3.23
CA HIS A 326 19.69 -35.02 1.99
C HIS A 326 18.71 -34.52 0.92
N PRO A 327 18.13 -33.33 1.13
CA PRO A 327 17.13 -32.78 0.22
C PRO A 327 17.74 -32.48 -1.15
N ARG A 328 17.01 -32.85 -2.19
CA ARG A 328 17.32 -32.51 -3.59
C ARG A 328 17.10 -31.02 -3.81
N VAL A 329 17.70 -30.47 -4.86
CA VAL A 329 17.49 -29.06 -5.23
C VAL A 329 16.00 -28.75 -5.44
N SER A 330 15.23 -29.69 -6.01
CA SER A 330 13.78 -29.57 -6.22
C SER A 330 12.93 -29.54 -4.94
N GLU A 331 13.50 -29.92 -3.80
CA GLU A 331 12.86 -29.88 -2.48
C GLU A 331 13.16 -28.57 -1.74
N LYS A 332 14.18 -27.82 -2.18
CA LYS A 332 14.57 -26.53 -1.59
C LYS A 332 13.61 -25.41 -1.95
N ILE A 333 13.64 -24.34 -1.15
CA ILE A 333 12.94 -23.10 -1.47
C ILE A 333 13.77 -22.26 -2.44
N HIS A 334 13.10 -21.74 -3.47
CA HIS A 334 13.72 -20.99 -4.57
C HIS A 334 13.41 -19.48 -4.47
N CYS A 335 12.35 -19.11 -3.77
CA CYS A 335 12.00 -17.72 -3.48
C CYS A 335 11.16 -17.66 -2.19
N VAL A 336 11.30 -16.58 -1.41
CA VAL A 336 10.49 -16.34 -0.21
C VAL A 336 9.61 -15.11 -0.41
N LEU A 337 8.33 -15.26 -0.08
CA LEU A 337 7.31 -14.23 -0.14
C LEU A 337 6.79 -13.89 1.26
N PHE A 338 7.18 -12.73 1.79
CA PHE A 338 6.60 -12.19 3.02
C PHE A 338 5.21 -11.63 2.74
N VAL A 339 4.18 -12.08 3.43
CA VAL A 339 2.79 -11.65 3.22
C VAL A 339 2.36 -10.70 4.33
N ILE A 340 2.17 -9.43 3.96
CA ILE A 340 1.86 -8.31 4.85
C ILE A 340 0.52 -7.70 4.47
N ASP A 341 -0.30 -7.41 5.48
CA ASP A 341 -1.59 -6.75 5.33
C ASP A 341 -1.39 -5.22 5.30
N ALA A 342 -1.87 -4.57 4.24
CA ALA A 342 -1.72 -3.13 4.03
C ALA A 342 -2.37 -2.29 5.13
N LYS A 343 -3.43 -2.78 5.77
CA LYS A 343 -4.15 -2.02 6.82
C LYS A 343 -3.41 -1.97 8.14
N THR A 344 -2.60 -2.98 8.42
CA THR A 344 -1.99 -3.20 9.74
C THR A 344 -0.48 -3.03 9.72
N ILE A 345 0.09 -2.44 8.66
CA ILE A 345 1.55 -2.16 8.53
C ILE A 345 2.07 -1.43 9.78
N GLY A 346 1.35 -0.40 10.22
CA GLY A 346 1.72 0.41 11.40
C GLY A 346 1.52 -0.30 12.74
N GLU A 347 0.87 -1.47 12.75
CA GLU A 347 0.51 -2.24 13.94
C GLU A 347 1.35 -3.53 14.07
N ILE A 348 2.29 -3.79 13.15
CA ILE A 348 3.14 -4.98 13.22
C ILE A 348 4.03 -4.90 14.47
N PRO A 349 3.94 -5.87 15.41
CA PRO A 349 4.76 -5.83 16.62
C PRO A 349 6.26 -5.84 16.32
N ALA A 350 7.04 -5.02 17.02
CA ALA A 350 8.49 -4.91 16.82
C ALA A 350 9.21 -6.28 16.88
N LYS A 351 8.84 -7.14 17.83
CA LYS A 351 9.38 -8.50 17.95
C LYS A 351 9.11 -9.36 16.72
N LEU A 352 7.99 -9.15 16.03
CA LEU A 352 7.67 -9.88 14.81
C LEU A 352 8.50 -9.35 13.62
N VAL A 353 8.76 -8.04 13.56
CA VAL A 353 9.72 -7.43 12.61
C VAL A 353 11.13 -7.99 12.82
N GLU A 354 11.59 -8.08 14.08
CA GLU A 354 12.88 -8.68 14.42
C GLU A 354 12.97 -10.14 13.98
N LYS A 355 11.90 -10.91 14.21
CA LYS A 355 11.78 -12.31 13.76
C LYS A 355 11.86 -12.41 12.23
N MET A 356 11.10 -11.60 11.49
CA MET A 356 11.20 -11.53 10.03
C MET A 356 12.63 -11.20 9.58
N LYS A 357 13.26 -10.18 10.16
CA LYS A 357 14.67 -9.81 9.87
C LYS A 357 15.66 -10.93 10.17
N SER A 358 15.42 -11.73 11.22
CA SER A 358 16.25 -12.89 11.53
C SER A 358 16.17 -13.96 10.43
N PHE A 359 14.99 -14.19 9.85
CA PHE A 359 14.81 -15.07 8.70
C PHE A 359 15.48 -14.50 7.45
N GLN A 360 15.35 -13.19 7.20
CA GLN A 360 16.02 -12.52 6.08
C GLN A 360 17.55 -12.72 6.13
N LYS A 361 18.17 -12.71 7.31
CA LYS A 361 19.61 -12.99 7.45
C LYS A 361 19.98 -14.39 6.93
N ILE A 362 19.19 -15.41 7.24
CA ILE A 362 19.41 -16.79 6.76
C ILE A 362 19.23 -16.85 5.24
N MET A 363 18.16 -16.23 4.73
CA MET A 363 17.86 -16.17 3.30
C MET A 363 18.99 -15.48 2.52
N ASN A 364 19.50 -14.34 3.04
CA ASN A 364 20.61 -13.60 2.45
C ASN A 364 21.90 -14.44 2.42
N HIS A 365 22.24 -15.16 3.50
CA HIS A 365 23.40 -16.05 3.51
C HIS A 365 23.28 -17.18 2.47
N LYS A 366 22.08 -17.68 2.23
CA LYS A 366 21.80 -18.70 1.20
C LYS A 366 21.67 -18.11 -0.21
N GLY A 367 21.53 -16.79 -0.33
CA GLY A 367 21.26 -16.10 -1.59
C GLY A 367 19.82 -16.28 -2.08
N ILE A 368 18.89 -16.70 -1.22
CA ILE A 368 17.49 -16.92 -1.61
C ILE A 368 16.80 -15.55 -1.76
N PRO A 369 16.20 -15.25 -2.92
CA PRO A 369 15.56 -13.97 -3.17
C PRO A 369 14.29 -13.83 -2.33
N GLN A 370 14.02 -12.59 -1.93
CA GLN A 370 12.90 -12.22 -1.06
C GLN A 370 12.03 -11.16 -1.71
N ALA A 371 10.72 -11.36 -1.63
CA ALA A 371 9.71 -10.40 -2.03
C ALA A 371 8.67 -10.21 -0.92
N VAL A 372 7.87 -9.17 -1.04
CA VAL A 372 6.73 -8.91 -0.16
C VAL A 372 5.45 -8.92 -0.99
N LEU A 373 4.45 -9.66 -0.54
CA LEU A 373 3.08 -9.56 -1.00
C LEU A 373 2.33 -8.62 -0.07
N LEU A 374 1.94 -7.46 -0.59
CA LEU A 374 1.16 -6.48 0.16
C LEU A 374 -0.32 -6.70 -0.14
N THR A 375 -1.04 -7.34 0.77
CA THR A 375 -2.44 -7.76 0.59
C THR A 375 -3.41 -6.73 1.16
N LYS A 376 -4.72 -6.91 0.89
CA LYS A 376 -5.82 -6.07 1.40
C LYS A 376 -5.67 -4.58 1.07
N VAL A 377 -5.03 -4.30 -0.06
CA VAL A 377 -4.81 -2.94 -0.57
C VAL A 377 -6.10 -2.22 -0.91
N ASP A 378 -7.13 -2.97 -1.25
CA ASP A 378 -8.50 -2.51 -1.46
C ASP A 378 -9.19 -2.11 -0.15
N LEU A 379 -8.96 -2.86 0.93
CA LEU A 379 -9.51 -2.50 2.23
C LEU A 379 -8.77 -1.31 2.88
N ASP A 380 -7.53 -1.05 2.47
CA ASP A 380 -6.81 0.15 2.86
C ASP A 380 -7.13 1.36 1.95
N CYS A 381 -7.28 1.18 0.63
CA CYS A 381 -7.49 2.28 -0.32
C CYS A 381 -8.81 2.17 -1.07
N GLN A 382 -9.72 3.13 -0.83
CA GLN A 382 -11.05 3.17 -1.45
C GLN A 382 -10.99 3.20 -2.99
N ASP A 383 -10.03 3.92 -3.59
CA ASP A 383 -9.89 3.99 -5.05
C ASP A 383 -9.57 2.62 -5.66
N VAL A 384 -8.79 1.80 -4.93
CA VAL A 384 -8.46 0.43 -5.31
C VAL A 384 -9.63 -0.52 -5.04
N ALA A 385 -10.39 -0.28 -3.97
CA ALA A 385 -11.63 -1.00 -3.69
C ALA A 385 -12.65 -0.83 -4.82
N SER A 386 -12.82 0.40 -5.29
CA SER A 386 -13.72 0.73 -6.40
C SER A 386 -13.19 0.21 -7.74
N LYS A 387 -11.87 0.30 -7.99
CA LYS A 387 -11.26 -0.17 -9.22
C LYS A 387 -9.81 -0.61 -8.99
N THR A 388 -9.58 -1.92 -9.03
CA THR A 388 -8.27 -2.53 -8.76
C THR A 388 -7.13 -1.94 -9.62
N SER A 389 -7.43 -1.53 -10.86
CA SER A 389 -6.43 -0.93 -11.76
C SER A 389 -5.89 0.45 -11.32
N ASN A 390 -6.49 1.07 -10.30
CA ASN A 390 -5.97 2.30 -9.69
C ASN A 390 -4.79 2.06 -8.73
N VAL A 391 -4.40 0.79 -8.48
CA VAL A 391 -3.34 0.44 -7.52
C VAL A 391 -2.02 1.18 -7.74
N PHE A 392 -1.58 1.34 -9.00
CA PHE A 392 -0.33 2.03 -9.34
C PHE A 392 -0.48 3.55 -9.49
N MET A 393 -1.69 4.07 -9.33
CA MET A 393 -2.00 5.50 -9.31
C MET A 393 -2.15 6.02 -7.88
N SER A 394 -2.51 5.14 -6.94
CA SER A 394 -2.79 5.49 -5.56
C SER A 394 -1.52 5.86 -4.77
N LYS A 395 -1.44 7.11 -4.32
CA LYS A 395 -0.41 7.60 -3.39
C LYS A 395 -0.46 6.92 -2.02
N LYS A 396 -1.64 6.44 -1.61
CA LYS A 396 -1.78 5.67 -0.37
C LYS A 396 -1.07 4.32 -0.49
N ILE A 397 -1.26 3.61 -1.60
CA ILE A 397 -0.54 2.36 -1.87
C ILE A 397 0.96 2.62 -2.05
N GLU A 398 1.34 3.72 -2.72
CA GLU A 398 2.74 4.12 -2.84
C GLU A 398 3.40 4.27 -1.46
N SER A 399 2.73 4.97 -0.54
CA SER A 399 3.21 5.18 0.83
C SER A 399 3.29 3.88 1.63
N ALA A 400 2.32 2.97 1.43
CA ALA A 400 2.33 1.64 2.05
C ALA A 400 3.54 0.80 1.58
N VAL A 401 3.85 0.87 0.28
CA VAL A 401 5.07 0.27 -0.29
C VAL A 401 6.32 0.87 0.34
N ASP A 402 6.38 2.18 0.52
CA ASP A 402 7.55 2.85 1.11
C ASP A 402 7.75 2.48 2.58
N MET A 403 6.66 2.41 3.36
CA MET A 403 6.71 1.96 4.76
C MET A 403 7.26 0.54 4.88
N VAL A 404 6.73 -0.39 4.09
CA VAL A 404 7.19 -1.79 4.09
C VAL A 404 8.63 -1.91 3.63
N SER A 405 9.03 -1.13 2.62
CA SER A 405 10.41 -1.04 2.14
C SER A 405 11.35 -0.62 3.27
N GLY A 406 10.99 0.41 4.04
CA GLY A 406 11.76 0.85 5.20
C GLY A 406 11.81 -0.19 6.33
N ILE A 407 10.72 -0.89 6.60
CA ILE A 407 10.64 -1.90 7.67
C ILE A 407 11.56 -3.09 7.37
N LEU A 408 11.45 -3.67 6.16
CA LEU A 408 12.16 -4.90 5.78
C LEU A 408 13.48 -4.67 5.03
N GLY A 409 13.80 -3.41 4.68
CA GLY A 409 15.01 -3.07 3.93
C GLY A 409 15.05 -3.64 2.51
N LEU A 410 13.89 -3.97 1.94
CA LEU A 410 13.77 -4.50 0.58
C LEU A 410 13.47 -3.36 -0.40
N PRO A 411 14.01 -3.38 -1.63
CA PRO A 411 13.76 -2.33 -2.60
C PRO A 411 12.28 -2.33 -3.04
N ARG A 412 11.77 -1.17 -3.47
CA ARG A 412 10.34 -0.96 -3.77
C ARG A 412 9.80 -1.91 -4.84
N ASN A 413 10.63 -2.35 -5.80
CA ASN A 413 10.27 -3.32 -6.84
C ASN A 413 10.06 -4.75 -6.30
N ASN A 414 10.52 -5.07 -5.09
CA ASN A 414 10.28 -6.35 -4.44
C ASN A 414 8.97 -6.38 -3.63
N ILE A 415 8.24 -5.26 -3.57
CA ILE A 415 6.97 -5.16 -2.86
C ILE A 415 5.84 -5.18 -3.87
N LEU A 416 4.96 -6.17 -3.77
CA LEU A 416 3.96 -6.55 -4.77
C LEU A 416 2.56 -6.38 -4.17
N PRO A 417 1.91 -5.21 -4.40
CA PRO A 417 0.52 -5.00 -4.01
C PRO A 417 -0.41 -5.96 -4.73
N VAL A 418 -1.32 -6.60 -4.01
CA VAL A 418 -2.35 -7.47 -4.59
C VAL A 418 -3.68 -7.31 -3.86
N LYS A 419 -4.75 -7.49 -4.63
CA LYS A 419 -6.10 -7.76 -4.12
C LYS A 419 -6.37 -9.25 -4.28
N ASN A 420 -6.82 -9.91 -3.22
CA ASN A 420 -7.26 -11.30 -3.29
C ASN A 420 -8.76 -11.35 -3.59
N TYR A 421 -9.22 -12.43 -4.23
CA TYR A 421 -10.66 -12.69 -4.32
C TYR A 421 -11.22 -13.00 -2.93
N GLU A 422 -12.21 -12.22 -2.51
CA GLU A 422 -12.86 -12.38 -1.20
C GLU A 422 -14.38 -12.27 -1.32
N ASN A 423 -14.88 -11.17 -1.88
CA ASN A 423 -16.31 -10.91 -2.03
C ASN A 423 -16.82 -11.19 -3.45
N GLU A 424 -15.91 -11.32 -4.41
CA GLU A 424 -16.25 -11.56 -5.80
C GLU A 424 -16.68 -13.01 -6.02
N MET A 425 -17.85 -13.19 -6.64
CA MET A 425 -18.37 -14.50 -7.02
C MET A 425 -17.94 -14.94 -8.44
N GLN A 426 -17.37 -14.02 -9.21
CA GLN A 426 -16.86 -14.24 -10.56
C GLN A 426 -15.45 -13.67 -10.67
N LEU A 427 -14.69 -14.14 -11.65
CA LEU A 427 -13.37 -13.58 -11.91
C LEU A 427 -13.49 -12.14 -12.41
N ASP A 428 -12.59 -11.29 -11.95
CA ASP A 428 -12.39 -9.93 -12.42
C ASP A 428 -11.01 -9.85 -13.08
N ASP A 429 -10.95 -9.30 -14.29
CA ASP A 429 -9.71 -9.26 -15.05
C ASP A 429 -8.64 -8.41 -14.38
N ASN A 430 -9.01 -7.31 -13.72
CA ASN A 430 -8.03 -6.46 -13.04
C ASN A 430 -7.44 -7.15 -11.81
N ILE A 431 -8.25 -7.86 -11.02
CA ILE A 431 -7.75 -8.67 -9.90
C ILE A 431 -6.82 -9.75 -10.43
N SER A 432 -7.21 -10.44 -11.50
CA SER A 432 -6.41 -11.49 -12.13
C SER A 432 -5.07 -10.96 -12.65
N ILE A 433 -5.07 -9.86 -13.41
CA ILE A 433 -3.87 -9.21 -13.93
C ILE A 433 -2.93 -8.83 -12.78
N LEU A 434 -3.45 -8.18 -11.73
CA LEU A 434 -2.63 -7.74 -10.61
C LEU A 434 -1.98 -8.93 -9.88
N ALA A 435 -2.74 -10.00 -9.64
CA ALA A 435 -2.23 -11.20 -8.99
C ALA A 435 -1.18 -11.92 -9.86
N LEU A 436 -1.42 -12.06 -11.17
CA LEU A 436 -0.49 -12.71 -12.09
C LEU A 436 0.80 -11.90 -12.31
N LEU A 437 0.75 -10.56 -12.26
CA LEU A 437 1.95 -9.72 -12.29
C LEU A 437 2.87 -10.03 -11.11
N ALA A 438 2.28 -10.25 -9.92
CA ALA A 438 3.05 -10.68 -8.75
C ALA A 438 3.67 -12.06 -8.96
N VAL A 439 2.92 -13.04 -9.49
CA VAL A 439 3.47 -14.37 -9.79
C VAL A 439 4.62 -14.30 -10.78
N ARG A 440 4.47 -13.57 -11.89
CA ARG A 440 5.54 -13.44 -12.89
C ARG A 440 6.83 -12.89 -12.29
N GLN A 441 6.73 -11.87 -11.43
CA GLN A 441 7.90 -11.31 -10.75
C GLN A 441 8.58 -12.33 -9.83
N LEU A 442 7.81 -13.16 -9.12
CA LEU A 442 8.35 -14.20 -8.25
C LEU A 442 9.03 -15.32 -9.06
N LEU A 443 8.50 -15.65 -10.23
CA LEU A 443 9.12 -16.62 -11.13
C LEU A 443 10.46 -16.10 -11.66
N TYR A 444 10.55 -14.83 -12.04
CA TYR A 444 11.83 -14.23 -12.43
C TYR A 444 12.85 -14.26 -11.30
N PHE A 445 12.45 -13.92 -10.06
CA PHE A 445 13.36 -14.03 -8.93
C PHE A 445 13.84 -15.47 -8.68
N ALA A 446 12.94 -16.44 -8.78
CA ALA A 446 13.31 -17.85 -8.61
C ALA A 446 14.25 -18.33 -9.73
N GLU A 447 14.05 -17.85 -10.96
CA GLU A 447 14.88 -18.13 -12.12
C GLU A 447 16.30 -17.60 -11.93
N ASP A 448 16.44 -16.31 -11.59
CA ASP A 448 17.74 -15.68 -11.30
C ASP A 448 18.50 -16.46 -10.20
N TYR A 449 17.78 -16.96 -9.19
CA TYR A 449 18.38 -17.77 -8.13
C TYR A 449 18.89 -19.13 -8.64
N ILE A 450 18.14 -19.78 -9.53
CA ILE A 450 18.53 -21.06 -10.14
C ILE A 450 19.78 -20.89 -11.00
N GLU A 451 19.85 -19.83 -11.81
CA GLU A 451 21.03 -19.50 -12.62
C GLU A 451 22.27 -19.32 -11.71
N ASN A 452 22.12 -18.55 -10.62
CA ASN A 452 23.19 -18.37 -9.64
C ASN A 452 23.64 -19.67 -8.96
N LEU A 453 22.73 -20.64 -8.76
CA LEU A 453 23.10 -21.96 -8.24
C LEU A 453 23.91 -22.75 -9.26
N GLN A 454 23.55 -22.69 -10.54
CA GLN A 454 24.27 -23.34 -11.63
C GLN A 454 25.69 -22.80 -11.76
N ASP A 455 25.85 -21.47 -11.78
CA ASP A 455 27.17 -20.83 -11.84
C ASP A 455 28.08 -21.25 -10.68
N LYS A 456 27.52 -21.33 -9.46
CA LYS A 456 28.25 -21.82 -8.28
C LYS A 456 28.67 -23.29 -8.40
N MET A 457 27.83 -24.14 -8.98
CA MET A 457 28.17 -25.55 -9.21
C MET A 457 29.26 -25.69 -10.28
N SER A 458 29.14 -24.98 -11.39
CA SER A 458 30.13 -24.95 -12.46
C SER A 458 31.49 -24.44 -11.97
N ALA A 459 31.52 -23.38 -11.18
CA ALA A 459 32.77 -22.85 -10.60
C ALA A 459 33.46 -23.84 -9.65
N ARG A 460 32.69 -24.61 -8.86
CA ARG A 460 33.24 -25.64 -7.96
C ARG A 460 33.85 -26.80 -8.74
N ASN A 461 33.19 -27.26 -9.80
CA ASN A 461 33.69 -28.35 -10.65
C ASN A 461 35.01 -27.97 -11.35
N VAL A 462 35.13 -26.73 -11.84
CA VAL A 462 36.39 -26.22 -12.42
C VAL A 462 37.52 -26.12 -11.37
N SER A 463 37.19 -25.82 -10.11
CA SER A 463 38.18 -25.74 -9.03
C SER A 463 38.73 -27.10 -8.59
N SER A 464 37.92 -28.16 -8.68
CA SER A 464 38.34 -29.54 -8.37
C SER A 464 39.22 -30.19 -9.44
N GLU A 465 39.24 -29.65 -10.65
CA GLU A 465 40.01 -30.20 -11.78
C GLU A 465 41.43 -29.62 -11.94
N LYS A 466 41.85 -28.64 -11.12
CA LYS A 466 43.24 -28.13 -11.18
C LYS A 466 44.20 -29.12 -10.49
N PRO A 467 45.15 -29.76 -11.21
CA PRO A 467 46.13 -30.65 -10.59
C PRO A 467 47.12 -29.85 -9.73
N ASP A 468 47.39 -30.37 -8.54
CA ASP A 468 48.35 -29.82 -7.58
C ASP A 468 49.78 -29.85 -8.15
N LYS A 469 50.20 -28.75 -8.79
CA LYS A 469 51.60 -28.54 -9.18
C LYS A 469 52.42 -28.09 -7.97
N ARG A 470 52.64 -29.00 -7.01
CA ARG A 470 53.68 -28.84 -5.99
C ARG A 470 54.68 -29.99 -6.05
N GLY A 471 55.68 -29.77 -6.92
CA GLY A 471 57.09 -30.01 -6.62
C GLY A 471 57.54 -31.44 -6.35
N ASN A 472 57.78 -32.21 -7.40
CA ASN A 472 58.83 -33.23 -7.36
C ASN A 472 60.12 -32.56 -7.90
N LYS A 473 60.94 -32.01 -7.00
CA LYS A 473 62.32 -31.58 -7.32
C LYS A 473 63.30 -32.57 -6.71
N ASP A 474 63.85 -33.39 -7.60
CA ASP A 474 65.17 -34.00 -7.64
C ASP A 474 66.04 -33.92 -6.37
N LYS A 475 66.36 -35.09 -5.82
CA LYS A 475 67.57 -35.34 -5.02
C LYS A 475 68.46 -36.37 -5.73
N ARG A 476 69.34 -35.90 -6.60
CA ARG A 476 70.63 -36.47 -7.07
C ARG A 476 71.39 -35.23 -7.58
N SER A 477 72.60 -34.87 -7.18
CA SER A 477 73.79 -35.64 -6.85
C SER A 477 74.87 -34.65 -6.35
N ASP A 478 75.55 -34.93 -5.25
CA ASP A 478 76.88 -34.36 -4.98
C ASP A 478 77.86 -35.52 -4.73
N LYS A 479 78.77 -35.70 -5.69
CA LYS A 479 80.06 -36.35 -5.57
C LYS A 479 81.04 -35.46 -6.35
N GLU A 480 81.77 -34.62 -5.62
CA GLU A 480 83.24 -34.56 -5.56
C GLU A 480 83.68 -33.51 -4.55
#